data_AF-A0AAV0JX06-F1
#
_entry.id   AF-A0AAV0JX06-F1
#
_cell.length_a   1.000
_cell.length_b   1.000
_cell.length_c   1.000
_cell.angle_alpha   90.00
_cell.angle_beta   90.00
_cell.angle_gamma   90.00
#
_symmetry.space_group_name_H-M   'P 1'
#
loop_
_entity.id
_entity.type
_entity.pdbx_description
1 polymer ?
#
loop_
_entity_poly.entity_id
_entity_poly.type
_entity_poly.pdbx_seq_one_letter_code
_entity_poly.pdbx_strand_id
1 'polypeptide(L)'
;MTSHQLVELTWGLASNNKNFLWVVSPDLIIRGNSAILPQEFLDETKERGLLASWCPQEKVVKLPSVGGFLTHCDEIGRSRA
;
A
#
# COMPACT_ATOMS: atom_id res chain seq x y z
N MET A 1 -7.36 8.69 -5.69
CA MET A 1 -7.13 8.97 -4.25
C MET A 1 -6.82 10.43 -4.04
N THR A 2 -7.52 11.09 -3.11
CA THR A 2 -7.18 12.44 -2.63
C THR A 2 -6.16 12.37 -1.48
N SER A 3 -5.53 13.49 -1.12
CA SER A 3 -4.59 13.55 0.03
C SER A 3 -5.26 13.16 1.35
N HIS A 4 -6.52 13.56 1.56
CA HIS A 4 -7.28 13.16 2.74
C HIS A 4 -7.53 11.65 2.78
N GLN A 5 -7.89 11.03 1.65
CA GLN A 5 -8.08 9.57 1.58
C GLN A 5 -6.78 8.81 1.85
N LEU A 6 -5.63 9.37 1.43
CA LEU A 6 -4.32 8.79 1.69
C LEU A 6 -3.97 8.81 3.17
N VAL A 7 -4.23 9.93 3.86
CA VAL A 7 -4.03 10.05 5.31
C VAL A 7 -4.92 9.07 6.07
N GLU A 8 -6.22 9.00 5.75
CA GLU A 8 -7.13 8.03 6.36
C GLU A 8 -6.68 6.59 6.14
N LEU A 9 -6.21 6.26 4.93
CA LEU A 9 -5.69 4.92 4.63
C LEU A 9 -4.43 4.61 5.44
N THR A 10 -3.49 5.56 5.57
CA THR A 10 -2.29 5.37 6.39
C THR A 10 -2.63 5.11 7.85
N TRP A 11 -3.57 5.86 8.43
CA TRP A 11 -4.02 5.65 9.79
C TRP A 11 -4.75 4.31 9.95
N GLY A 12 -5.60 3.92 9.00
CA GLY A 12 -6.24 2.60 9.01
C GLY A 12 -5.22 1.45 9.00
N LEU A 13 -4.17 1.56 8.18
CA LEU A 13 -3.08 0.58 8.14
C LEU A 13 -2.24 0.58 9.43
N ALA A 14 -2.00 1.76 10.00
CA ALA A 14 -1.32 1.89 11.28
C ALA A 14 -2.14 1.24 12.42
N SER A 15 -3.41 1.58 12.58
CA SER A 15 -4.20 1.14 13.73
C SER A 15 -4.58 -0.35 13.72
N ASN A 16 -4.60 -1.02 12.56
CA ASN A 16 -5.01 -2.44 12.48
C ASN A 16 -3.96 -3.43 13.05
N ASN A 17 -2.73 -2.98 13.30
CA ASN A 17 -1.64 -3.80 13.85
C ASN A 17 -1.43 -5.15 13.12
N LYS A 18 -1.70 -5.18 11.81
CA LYS A 18 -1.43 -6.32 10.93
C LYS A 18 -0.19 -6.03 10.07
N ASN A 19 0.45 -7.11 9.63
CA ASN A 19 1.51 -7.03 8.62
C ASN A 19 0.87 -6.69 7.28
N PHE A 20 1.52 -5.83 6.51
CA PHE A 20 1.03 -5.44 5.20
C PHE A 20 2.17 -5.19 4.22
N LEU A 21 1.89 -5.45 2.94
CA LEU A 21 2.67 -4.98 1.81
C LEU A 21 1.83 -3.92 1.11
N TRP A 22 2.35 -2.70 1.02
CA TRP A 22 1.70 -1.63 0.28
C TRP A 22 2.53 -1.25 -0.94
N VAL A 23 1.97 -1.52 -2.11
CA VAL A 23 2.59 -1.16 -3.39
C VAL A 23 2.10 0.22 -3.78
N VAL A 24 2.99 1.21 -3.78
CA VAL A 24 2.69 2.61 -4.11
C VAL A 24 3.76 3.18 -5.04
N SER A 25 3.35 4.03 -5.99
CA SER A 25 4.33 4.74 -6.82
C SER A 25 5.27 5.57 -5.92
N PRO A 26 6.58 5.64 -6.22
CA PRO A 26 7.50 6.57 -5.56
C PRO A 26 6.97 8.01 -5.54
N ASP A 27 6.25 8.43 -6.57
CA ASP A 27 5.64 9.77 -6.66
C ASP A 27 4.51 10.00 -5.63
N LEU A 28 3.95 8.93 -5.06
CA LEU A 28 2.97 8.98 -3.97
C LEU A 28 3.62 8.94 -2.59
N ILE A 29 4.88 8.53 -2.51
CA ILE A 29 5.67 8.59 -1.27
C ILE A 29 6.33 9.98 -1.19
N ILE A 30 6.83 10.48 -2.33
CA ILE A 30 7.61 11.73 -2.44
C ILE A 30 7.03 12.56 -3.60
N ARG A 31 6.49 13.77 -3.30
CA ARG A 31 6.19 14.78 -4.33
C ARG A 31 7.19 15.93 -4.19
N GLY A 32 8.14 16.03 -5.14
CA GLY A 32 9.21 17.02 -5.07
C GLY A 32 10.14 16.75 -3.88
N ASN A 33 10.27 17.70 -2.95
CA ASN A 33 11.09 17.56 -1.74
C ASN A 33 10.27 17.20 -0.49
N SER A 34 8.96 16.90 -0.61
CA SER A 34 8.09 16.65 0.53
C SER A 34 7.58 15.21 0.53
N ALA A 35 7.77 14.53 1.67
CA ALA A 35 7.11 13.25 1.93
C ALA A 35 5.60 13.47 2.02
N ILE A 36 4.84 12.63 1.32
CA ILE A 36 3.36 12.69 1.32
C ILE A 36 2.81 11.79 2.44
N LEU A 37 3.52 10.73 2.79
CA LEU A 37 3.17 9.87 3.90
C LEU A 37 3.55 10.54 5.23
N PRO A 38 2.69 10.51 6.25
CA PRO A 38 3.02 10.99 7.59
C PRO A 38 4.25 10.25 8.14
N GLN A 39 5.17 10.96 8.78
CA GLN A 39 6.37 10.34 9.32
C GLN A 39 6.03 9.38 10.47
N GLU A 40 5.01 9.73 11.24
CA GLU A 40 4.44 8.92 12.31
C GLU A 40 3.93 7.57 11.79
N PHE A 41 3.37 7.54 10.57
CA PHE A 41 2.95 6.29 9.94
C PHE A 41 4.14 5.40 9.61
N LEU A 42 5.23 5.97 9.09
CA LEU A 42 6.44 5.21 8.78
C LEU A 42 7.07 4.62 10.04
N ASP A 43 7.17 5.42 11.11
CA ASP A 43 7.73 4.97 12.38
C ASP A 43 6.88 3.89 13.06
N GLU A 44 5.56 4.04 13.03
CA GLU A 44 4.59 3.09 13.62
C GLU A 44 4.50 1.76 12.85
N THR A 45 4.87 1.76 11.57
CA THR A 45 4.75 0.58 10.70
C THR A 45 6.09 -0.06 10.34
N LYS A 46 7.23 0.52 10.74
CA LYS A 46 8.58 0.08 10.32
C LYS A 46 8.87 -1.42 10.48
N GLU A 47 8.32 -2.08 11.50
CA GLU A 47 8.58 -3.50 11.79
C GLU A 47 7.59 -4.47 11.10
N ARG A 48 6.52 -3.96 10.48
CA ARG A 48 5.39 -4.77 9.99
C ARG A 48 4.86 -4.38 8.61
N GLY A 49 5.17 -3.16 8.16
CA GLY A 49 4.80 -2.61 6.87
C GLY A 49 5.97 -2.66 5.92
N LEU A 50 5.74 -3.19 4.72
CA LEU A 50 6.68 -3.10 3.61
C LEU A 50 6.10 -2.15 2.55
N LEU A 51 6.83 -1.08 2.24
CA LEU A 51 6.51 -0.18 1.13
C LEU A 51 7.34 -0.58 -0.09
N ALA A 52 6.68 -0.83 -1.22
CA ALA A 52 7.35 -1.18 -2.47
C ALA A 52 6.80 -0.36 -3.63
N SER A 53 7.66 -0.03 -4.60
CA SER A 53 7.22 0.62 -5.84
C SER A 53 6.57 -0.36 -6.83
N TRP A 54 6.87 -1.65 -6.69
CA TRP A 54 6.37 -2.71 -7.55
C TRP A 54 6.40 -4.07 -6.85
N CYS A 55 5.48 -4.96 -7.23
CA CYS A 55 5.54 -6.37 -6.87
C CYS A 55 4.87 -7.24 -7.97
N PRO A 56 5.19 -8.54 -8.06
CA PRO A 56 4.46 -9.46 -8.92
C PRO A 56 3.09 -9.78 -8.31
N GLN A 57 2.10 -8.88 -8.47
CA GLN A 57 0.80 -8.90 -7.78
C GLN A 57 0.12 -10.28 -7.81
N GLU A 58 0.06 -10.94 -8.97
CA GLU A 58 -0.57 -12.27 -9.09
C GLU A 58 0.10 -13.35 -8.24
N LYS A 59 1.42 -13.27 -8.05
CA LYS A 59 2.16 -14.21 -7.20
C LYS A 59 1.92 -13.88 -5.73
N VAL A 60 1.97 -12.59 -5.39
CA VAL A 60 1.78 -12.12 -4.01
C VAL A 60 0.40 -12.52 -3.48
N VAL A 61 -0.67 -12.28 -4.24
CA VAL A 61 -2.04 -12.61 -3.82
C VAL A 61 -2.25 -14.11 -3.61
N LYS A 62 -1.45 -14.97 -4.24
CA LYS A 62 -1.51 -16.43 -4.08
C LYS A 62 -0.70 -16.96 -2.88
N LEU A 63 0.04 -16.10 -2.17
CA LEU A 63 0.83 -16.52 -1.02
C LEU A 63 -0.09 -16.87 0.17
N PRO A 64 0.16 -17.98 0.89
CA PRO A 64 -0.63 -18.36 2.07
C PRO A 64 -0.64 -17.31 3.19
N SER A 65 0.38 -16.44 3.23
CA SER A 65 0.50 -15.36 4.21
C SER A 65 -0.40 -14.16 3.92
N VAL A 66 -1.02 -14.09 2.73
CA VAL A 66 -1.92 -12.98 2.35
C VAL A 66 -3.34 -13.31 2.79
N GLY A 67 -3.82 -12.62 3.83
CA GLY A 67 -5.17 -12.77 4.37
C GLY A 67 -6.21 -11.84 3.74
N GLY A 68 -5.79 -10.86 2.94
CA GLY A 68 -6.67 -9.89 2.29
C GLY A 68 -5.93 -9.06 1.25
N PHE A 69 -6.66 -8.59 0.24
CA PHE A 69 -6.11 -7.79 -0.85
C PHE A 69 -6.99 -6.56 -1.09
N LEU A 70 -6.47 -5.37 -0.80
CA LEU A 70 -7.14 -4.09 -1.03
C LEU A 70 -6.68 -3.55 -2.40
N THR A 71 -7.63 -3.40 -3.32
CA THR A 71 -7.37 -2.86 -4.65
C THR A 71 -8.42 -1.82 -5.01
N HIS A 72 -8.03 -0.83 -5.81
CA HIS A 72 -9.00 -0.01 -6.50
C HIS A 72 -9.71 -0.92 -7.50
N CYS A 73 -11.03 -1.08 -7.40
CA CYS A 73 -11.80 -1.85 -8.38
C CYS A 73 -11.80 -1.12 -9.73
N ASP A 74 -10.70 -1.24 -10.46
CA ASP A 74 -10.75 -1.21 -11.91
C ASP A 74 -11.20 -2.61 -12.35
N GLU A 75 -12.16 -2.66 -13.28
CA GLU A 75 -12.70 -3.88 -13.85
C GLU A 75 -11.56 -4.87 -14.17
N ILE A 76 -11.65 -6.11 -13.66
CA ILE A 76 -10.70 -7.18 -14.01
C ILE A 76 -10.96 -7.56 -15.48
N GLY A 77 -10.46 -6.72 -16.38
CA GLY A 77 -10.62 -6.81 -17.82
C GLY A 77 -9.35 -7.35 -18.47
N ARG A 78 -9.35 -8.67 -18.69
CA ARG A 78 -8.50 -9.42 -19.64
C ARG A 78 -7.01 -9.56 -19.31
N SER A 79 -6.70 -10.68 -18.66
CA SER A 79 -5.59 -11.51 -19.13
C SER A 79 -5.82 -11.81 -20.61
N ARG A 80 -5.03 -11.20 -21.50
CA ARG A 80 -4.87 -11.71 -22.87
C ARG A 80 -3.91 -12.89 -22.77
N ALA A 81 -4.45 -14.07 -23.11
CA ALA A 81 -3.67 -15.18 -23.65
C ALA A 81 -2.94 -14.75 -24.93
#